data_AF-A0A2H0LC01-F1
#
_entry.id   AF-A0A2H0LC01-F1
#
_cell.length_a   1.000
_cell.length_b   1.000
_cell.length_c   1.000
_cell.angle_alpha   90.00
_cell.angle_beta   90.00
_cell.angle_gamma   90.00
#
_symmetry.space_group_name_H-M   'P 1'
#
loop_
_entity.id
_entity.type
_entity.pdbx_description
1 polymer ?
#
loop_
_entity_poly.entity_id
_entity_poly.type
_entity_poly.pdbx_seq_one_letter_code
_entity_poly.pdbx_strand_id
1 'polypeptide(L)'
;MLAALAILIPLLIGLLLLYRNRKPGEDPQESGKLLRFNRLVFLTILLAWLGSAGYFRATTGQSVDRGWWPILSVFSGLLLTSAILLLAALIRNFLFKR
;
A
#
# COMPACT_ATOMS: atom_id res chain seq x y z
N MET A 1 -11.90 15.20 7.16
CA MET A 1 -11.11 14.80 5.97
C MET A 1 -9.65 15.22 6.05
N LEU A 2 -9.33 16.51 6.18
CA LEU A 2 -7.95 16.98 6.31
C LEU A 2 -7.23 16.33 7.51
N ALA A 3 -7.90 16.21 8.65
CA ALA A 3 -7.36 15.51 9.83
C ALA A 3 -7.04 14.02 9.56
N ALA A 4 -7.89 13.32 8.79
CA ALA A 4 -7.66 11.91 8.49
C ALA A 4 -6.51 11.72 7.49
N LEU A 5 -6.37 12.60 6.49
CA LEU A 5 -5.20 12.65 5.59
C LEU A 5 -3.92 13.02 6.35
N ALA A 6 -3.99 13.97 7.28
CA ALA A 6 -2.87 14.40 8.11
C ALA A 6 -2.35 13.29 9.03
N ILE A 7 -3.14 12.24 9.30
CA ILE A 7 -2.72 11.05 10.05
C ILE A 7 -2.27 9.94 9.08
N LEU A 8 -3.04 9.67 8.03
CA LEU A 8 -2.76 8.59 7.08
C LEU A 8 -1.46 8.81 6.30
N ILE A 9 -1.16 10.03 5.88
CA ILE A 9 0.07 10.34 5.13
C ILE A 9 1.32 10.04 5.97
N PRO A 10 1.50 10.59 7.19
CA PRO A 10 2.68 10.28 8.01
C PRO A 10 2.70 8.82 8.48
N LEU A 11 1.55 8.17 8.69
CA LEU A 11 1.50 6.74 8.98
C LEU A 11 2.05 5.91 7.80
N LEU A 12 1.67 6.25 6.56
CA LEU A 12 2.10 5.55 5.36
C LEU A 12 3.60 5.81 5.08
N ILE A 13 4.07 7.04 5.30
CA ILE A 13 5.50 7.38 5.26
C ILE A 13 6.27 6.57 6.34
N GLY A 14 5.75 6.50 7.56
CA GLY A 14 6.34 5.72 8.64
C GLY A 14 6.44 4.22 8.32
N LEU A 15 5.38 3.64 7.74
CA LEU A 15 5.38 2.25 7.28
C LEU A 15 6.36 2.00 6.14
N LEU A 16 6.46 2.93 5.17
CA LEU A 16 7.45 2.88 4.09
C LEU A 16 8.89 2.94 4.63
N LEU A 17 9.16 3.82 5.60
CA LEU A 17 10.46 3.93 6.24
C LEU A 17 10.81 2.66 7.03
N LEU A 18 9.86 2.09 7.76
CA LEU A 18 10.01 0.80 8.44
C LEU A 18 10.30 -0.34 7.45
N TYR A 19 9.56 -0.39 6.34
CA TYR A 19 9.75 -1.38 5.29
C TYR A 19 11.12 -1.24 4.61
N ARG A 20 11.58 -0.01 4.37
CA ARG A 20 12.88 0.27 3.75
C ARG A 20 14.05 0.00 4.68
N ASN A 21 13.96 0.39 5.95
CA ASN A 21 15.07 0.33 6.89
C ASN A 21 15.34 -1.07 7.43
N ARG A 22 14.40 -2.02 7.28
CA ARG A 22 14.70 -3.44 7.48
C ARG A 22 15.44 -3.99 6.26
N LYS A 23 16.76 -3.81 6.24
CA LYS A 23 17.67 -4.47 5.30
C LYS A 23 17.72 -5.99 5.59
N PRO A 24 17.51 -6.85 4.58
CA PRO A 24 17.90 -8.26 4.61
C PRO A 24 19.41 -8.36 4.38
N GLY A 25 20.02 -9.46 4.83
CA GLY A 25 21.47 -9.69 4.78
C GLY A 25 22.08 -9.51 3.38
N GLU A 26 23.36 -9.13 3.34
CA GLU A 26 24.12 -8.79 2.14
C GLU A 26 24.51 -10.03 1.30
N ASP A 27 23.52 -10.83 0.88
CA ASP A 27 23.75 -11.97 0.00
C ASP A 27 23.24 -11.66 -1.44
N PRO A 28 24.10 -11.66 -2.47
CA PRO A 28 23.72 -11.30 -3.85
C PRO A 28 22.56 -12.14 -4.42
N GLN A 29 22.42 -13.41 -4.01
CA GLN A 29 21.30 -14.26 -4.40
C GLN A 29 19.98 -13.89 -3.73
N GLU A 30 20.02 -13.36 -2.49
CA GLU A 30 18.83 -12.89 -1.80
C GLU A 30 18.35 -11.55 -2.39
N SER A 31 19.27 -10.69 -2.84
CA SER A 31 18.95 -9.40 -3.46
C SER A 31 18.00 -9.54 -4.66
N GLY A 32 18.20 -10.55 -5.51
CA GLY A 32 17.31 -10.84 -6.65
C GLY A 32 15.89 -11.29 -6.24
N LYS A 33 15.77 -12.12 -5.19
CA LYS A 33 14.48 -12.58 -4.67
C LYS A 33 13.71 -11.44 -4.00
N LEU A 34 14.41 -10.58 -3.26
CA LEU A 34 13.85 -9.39 -2.64
C LEU A 34 13.37 -8.35 -3.65
N LEU A 35 14.08 -8.15 -4.74
CA LEU A 35 13.64 -7.26 -5.80
C LEU A 35 12.32 -7.75 -6.44
N ARG A 36 12.19 -9.06 -6.68
CA ARG A 36 10.94 -9.66 -7.18
C ARG A 36 9.80 -9.50 -6.17
N PHE A 37 10.07 -9.74 -4.88
CA PHE A 37 9.09 -9.55 -3.81
C PHE A 37 8.60 -8.10 -3.76
N ASN A 38 9.51 -7.11 -3.78
CA ASN A 38 9.16 -5.70 -3.78
C ASN A 38 8.33 -5.31 -5.02
N ARG A 39 8.67 -5.84 -6.19
CA ARG A 39 7.88 -5.61 -7.42
C ARG A 39 6.48 -6.18 -7.31
N LEU A 40 6.32 -7.37 -6.73
CA LEU A 40 5.00 -7.97 -6.49
C LEU A 40 4.17 -7.11 -5.53
N VAL A 41 4.75 -6.68 -4.42
CA VAL A 41 4.09 -5.79 -3.44
C VAL A 41 3.63 -4.50 -4.10
N PHE A 42 4.49 -3.88 -4.93
CA PHE A 42 4.14 -2.68 -5.68
C PHE A 42 2.98 -2.93 -6.65
N LEU A 43 3.00 -4.04 -7.38
CA LEU A 43 1.93 -4.43 -8.30
C LEU A 43 0.60 -4.64 -7.55
N THR A 44 0.63 -5.28 -6.38
CA THR A 44 -0.56 -5.46 -5.54
C THR A 44 -1.13 -4.12 -5.07
N ILE A 45 -0.27 -3.17 -4.66
CA ILE A 45 -0.71 -1.81 -4.31
C ILE A 45 -1.37 -1.14 -5.51
N LEU A 46 -0.74 -1.18 -6.69
CA LEU A 46 -1.29 -0.58 -7.91
C LEU A 46 -2.67 -1.13 -8.26
N LEU A 47 -2.84 -2.47 -8.20
CA LEU A 47 -4.11 -3.12 -8.45
C LEU A 47 -5.17 -2.76 -7.39
N ALA A 48 -4.78 -2.64 -6.12
CA ALA A 48 -5.68 -2.21 -5.05
C ALA A 48 -6.19 -0.77 -5.28
N TRP A 49 -5.32 0.14 -5.74
CA TRP A 49 -5.70 1.51 -6.10
C TRP A 49 -6.64 1.55 -7.31
N LEU A 50 -6.32 0.82 -8.38
CA LEU A 50 -7.18 0.73 -9.57
C LEU A 50 -8.55 0.12 -9.23
N GLY A 51 -8.56 -0.95 -8.44
CA GLY A 51 -9.78 -1.61 -7.97
C GLY A 51 -10.64 -0.69 -7.10
N SER A 52 -10.03 0.02 -6.15
CA SER A 52 -10.73 0.98 -5.30
C SER A 52 -11.32 2.14 -6.11
N ALA A 53 -10.55 2.73 -7.02
CA ALA A 53 -11.04 3.79 -7.91
C ALA A 53 -12.19 3.30 -8.80
N GLY A 54 -12.08 2.10 -9.38
CA GLY A 54 -13.16 1.50 -10.18
C GLY A 54 -14.43 1.24 -9.38
N TYR A 55 -14.28 0.67 -8.18
CA TYR A 55 -15.39 0.36 -7.28
C TYR A 55 -16.16 1.63 -6.86
N PHE A 56 -15.47 2.66 -6.36
CA PHE A 56 -16.13 3.90 -5.93
C PHE A 56 -16.69 4.71 -7.10
N ARG A 57 -16.03 4.68 -8.26
CA ARG A 57 -16.58 5.29 -9.48
C ARG A 57 -17.88 4.61 -9.91
N ALA A 58 -17.95 3.28 -9.84
CA ALA A 58 -19.15 2.53 -10.21
C ALA A 58 -20.30 2.70 -9.20
N THR A 59 -20.00 2.72 -7.91
CA THR A 59 -21.01 2.76 -6.83
C THR A 59 -21.44 4.17 -6.47
N THR A 60 -20.49 5.08 -6.27
CA THR A 60 -20.75 6.45 -5.80
C THR A 60 -20.74 7.47 -6.95
N GLY A 61 -20.03 7.19 -8.04
CA GLY A 61 -19.93 8.11 -9.19
C GLY A 61 -21.23 8.33 -9.98
N GLN A 62 -22.21 7.43 -9.84
CA GLN A 62 -23.55 7.53 -10.45
C GLN A 62 -24.60 8.12 -9.50
N SER A 63 -24.22 8.45 -8.25
CA SER A 63 -25.13 8.96 -7.22
C SER A 63 -25.10 10.49 -7.13
N VAL A 64 -26.02 11.07 -6.36
CA VAL A 64 -26.01 12.50 -6.01
C VAL A 64 -24.68 12.92 -5.36
N ASP A 65 -23.99 11.96 -4.73
CA ASP A 65 -22.71 12.12 -4.07
C ASP A 65 -21.50 11.92 -5.00
N ARG A 66 -21.65 12.09 -6.33
CA ARG A 66 -20.56 11.93 -7.31
C ARG A 66 -19.30 12.76 -7.02
N GLY A 67 -19.38 13.83 -6.23
CA GLY A 67 -18.19 14.60 -5.82
C GLY A 67 -17.28 13.82 -4.86
N TRP A 68 -17.81 12.81 -4.17
CA TRP A 68 -17.14 12.11 -3.08
C TRP A 68 -16.38 10.86 -3.52
N TRP A 69 -16.69 10.28 -4.68
CA TRP A 69 -16.02 9.04 -5.12
C TRP A 69 -14.48 9.16 -5.25
N PRO A 70 -13.88 10.29 -5.70
CA PRO A 70 -12.42 10.43 -5.75
C PRO A 70 -11.83 10.46 -4.33
N ILE A 71 -12.54 11.06 -3.39
CA ILE A 71 -12.11 11.17 -2.00
C ILE A 71 -12.14 9.79 -1.33
N LEU A 72 -13.25 9.07 -1.46
CA LEU A 72 -13.43 7.74 -0.87
C LEU A 72 -12.43 6.73 -1.44
N SER A 73 -12.15 6.81 -2.75
CA SER A 73 -11.15 5.95 -3.39
C SER A 73 -9.73 6.23 -2.89
N VAL A 74 -9.35 7.50 -2.68
CA VAL A 74 -8.05 7.85 -2.07
C VAL A 74 -7.96 7.34 -0.63
N PHE A 75 -9.00 7.53 0.19
CA PHE A 75 -9.00 7.04 1.58
C PHE A 75 -8.87 5.52 1.65
N SER A 76 -9.66 4.81 0.84
CA SER A 76 -9.59 3.36 0.73
C SER A 76 -8.23 2.89 0.20
N GLY A 77 -7.68 3.57 -0.82
CA GLY A 77 -6.35 3.30 -1.37
C GLY A 77 -5.23 3.43 -0.33
N LEU A 78 -5.26 4.47 0.51
CA LEU A 78 -4.28 4.67 1.58
C LEU A 78 -4.38 3.59 2.66
N LEU A 79 -5.60 3.19 3.06
CA LEU A 79 -5.83 2.10 4.00
C LEU A 79 -5.34 0.76 3.45
N LEU A 80 -5.69 0.42 2.21
CA LEU A 80 -5.25 -0.81 1.55
C LEU A 80 -3.74 -0.83 1.40
N THR A 81 -3.12 0.29 1.01
CA THR A 81 -1.66 0.40 0.90
C THR A 81 -0.99 0.13 2.24
N SER A 82 -1.51 0.70 3.32
CA SER A 82 -0.98 0.49 4.68
C SER A 82 -1.08 -0.98 5.10
N ALA A 83 -2.23 -1.63 4.84
CA ALA A 83 -2.43 -3.05 5.13
C ALA A 83 -1.50 -3.94 4.29
N ILE A 84 -1.35 -3.66 3.00
CA ILE A 84 -0.46 -4.40 2.09
C ILE A 84 1.00 -4.26 2.53
N LEU A 85 1.45 -3.05 2.85
CA LEU A 85 2.82 -2.81 3.33
C LEU A 85 3.09 -3.51 4.66
N LEU A 86 2.13 -3.51 5.60
CA LEU A 86 2.25 -4.22 6.86
C LEU A 86 2.36 -5.74 6.65
N LEU A 87 1.47 -6.33 5.85
CA LEU A 87 1.52 -7.74 5.49
C LEU A 87 2.81 -8.10 4.76
N ALA A 88 3.24 -7.26 3.81
CA ALA A 88 4.50 -7.44 3.10
C ALA A 88 5.69 -7.40 4.05
N ALA A 89 5.70 -6.50 5.04
CA ALA A 89 6.75 -6.43 6.06
C ALA A 89 6.80 -7.69 6.93
N LEU A 90 5.62 -8.22 7.33
CA LEU A 90 5.52 -9.46 8.10
C LEU A 90 6.01 -10.67 7.30
N ILE A 91 5.53 -10.82 6.06
CA ILE A 91 5.95 -11.89 5.14
C ILE A 91 7.46 -11.80 4.89
N ARG A 92 7.98 -10.59 4.66
CA ARG A 92 9.40 -10.37 4.43
C ARG A 92 10.24 -10.75 5.65
N ASN A 93 9.80 -10.38 6.85
CA ASN A 93 10.46 -10.79 8.09
C ASN A 93 10.41 -12.31 8.31
N PHE A 94 9.32 -12.97 7.94
CA PHE A 94 9.20 -14.42 8.12
C PHE A 94 10.07 -15.20 7.13
N LEU A 95 10.14 -14.73 5.88
CA LEU A 95 10.85 -15.43 4.79
C LEU A 95 12.34 -15.10 4.68
N PHE A 96 12.74 -13.85 4.98
CA PHE A 96 14.10 -13.35 4.72
C PHE A 96 14.89 -12.97 5.99
N LYS A 97 14.29 -13.11 7.18
CA LYS A 97 15.01 -12.95 8.44
C LYS A 97 15.45 -14.35 8.90
N ARG A 98 16.52 -14.87 8.29
CA ARG A 98 17.36 -15.90 8.90
C ARG A 98 18.52 -15.22 9.61
#